data_AF-Q8S313-F1
#
_entry.id   AF-Q8S313-F1
#
_cell.length_a   1.000
_cell.length_b   1.000
_cell.length_c   1.000
_cell.angle_alpha   90.00
_cell.angle_beta   90.00
_cell.angle_gamma   90.00
#
_symmetry.space_group_name_H-M   'P 1'
#
loop_
_entity.id
_entity.type
_entity.pdbx_description
1 polymer ?
#
loop_
_entity_poly.entity_id
_entity_poly.type
_entity_poly.pdbx_seq_one_letter_code
_entity_poly.pdbx_strand_id
1 'polypeptide(L)'
;MDMYTFCTALGKEEANRQLRIHWATWVTEADLKEMAEAGVNSLRVPVGDWMFNPYEPYIGCTDGAVNELDRVANLAYKYNIDLLLDIHGLVGSQNGFDNSGMSSSVKWTSIASTRPIGTTTFEHWPLRSAGWAGEFDLATNTYKSINYEHLNHSLTTVAVIVERYAKHPAIIGLEPVNEPWELTPIDLLKDYYWKSYKRVKARAPHWKFVLHDSFRFGVQYWSQFMRGCPDIALDTHIYQAWNAPGTRSDYFSNACQQKYMIADMENAMMPVIVGEWSLGTDNCAMWLNGFNDNLPGFPNIQCRMTQCPVHSTYLGQGFPGTPLDITRPIQGPYGTGQSGPSFGKCPITSNTSFGQQDDTDEREFTRNLNMKKLNAFAVGHGWYFWNFKTEFGNSCWNFLELVRKGAFPKNVSNYRSDEEVFSACLAEDKGAFVCAAKRGVHRSDLESGLDFACGGDDGKVDCTDIDKRFTTIEERCDWAFNEYWHAHREEGATCDFGGAAHLMTIPSPSSVERQEFLTASVSKEILVWTLVCAAVGLSGLAVVMAVTRHRRRQEYSPLIGHVVNV
;
A
#
# COMPACT_ATOMS: atom_id res chain seq x y z
N MET A 1 18.96 -10.42 1.32
CA MET A 1 19.81 -10.12 2.48
C MET A 1 18.87 -9.49 3.47
N ASP A 2 18.81 -10.06 4.66
CA ASP A 2 17.83 -9.79 5.71
C ASP A 2 18.56 -9.56 7.04
N MET A 3 17.83 -9.15 8.08
CA MET A 3 18.42 -8.86 9.40
C MET A 3 19.09 -10.09 10.02
N TYR A 4 18.52 -11.28 9.84
CA TYR A 4 19.07 -12.55 10.32
C TYR A 4 20.47 -12.81 9.75
N THR A 5 20.60 -12.68 8.42
CA THR A 5 21.86 -12.86 7.70
C THR A 5 22.86 -11.77 8.07
N PHE A 6 22.40 -10.51 8.22
CA PHE A 6 23.22 -9.39 8.68
C PHE A 6 23.87 -9.67 10.05
N CYS A 7 23.06 -10.08 11.04
CA CYS A 7 23.55 -10.42 12.38
C CYS A 7 24.50 -11.61 12.36
N THR A 8 24.19 -12.64 11.55
CA THR A 8 25.03 -13.84 11.43
C THR A 8 26.37 -13.54 10.78
N ALA A 9 26.37 -12.75 9.69
CA ALA A 9 27.55 -12.48 8.87
C ALA A 9 28.54 -11.54 9.58
N LEU A 10 28.05 -10.50 10.25
CA LEU A 10 28.90 -9.53 10.95
C LEU A 10 29.23 -9.96 12.39
N GLY A 11 28.42 -10.83 12.98
CA GLY A 11 28.53 -11.20 14.38
C GLY A 11 28.05 -10.09 15.32
N LYS A 12 27.95 -10.41 16.61
CA LYS A 12 27.27 -9.59 17.62
C LYS A 12 27.83 -8.17 17.73
N GLU A 13 29.15 -8.04 17.85
CA GLU A 13 29.80 -6.75 18.12
C GLU A 13 29.70 -5.78 16.94
N GLU A 14 30.08 -6.23 15.74
CA GLU A 14 30.10 -5.37 14.56
C GLU A 14 28.68 -5.04 14.08
N ALA A 15 27.77 -6.02 14.07
CA ALA A 15 26.38 -5.78 13.72
C ALA A 15 25.73 -4.74 14.66
N ASN A 16 25.94 -4.87 15.98
CA ASN A 16 25.39 -3.92 16.94
C ASN A 16 26.01 -2.53 16.82
N ARG A 17 27.31 -2.44 16.57
CA ARG A 17 27.98 -1.16 16.32
C ARG A 17 27.33 -0.41 15.16
N GLN A 18 27.09 -1.09 14.04
CA GLN A 18 26.43 -0.49 12.88
C GLN A 18 24.97 -0.14 13.15
N LEU A 19 24.21 -1.04 13.80
CA LEU A 19 22.80 -0.80 14.13
C LEU A 19 22.59 0.37 15.07
N ARG A 20 23.47 0.58 16.07
CA ARG A 20 23.40 1.74 16.95
C ARG A 20 23.57 3.07 16.21
N ILE A 21 24.44 3.09 15.21
CA ILE A 21 24.65 4.29 14.38
C ILE A 21 23.45 4.49 13.46
N HIS A 22 22.92 3.42 12.87
CA HIS A 22 21.68 3.46 12.11
C HIS A 22 20.53 4.04 12.95
N TRP A 23 20.24 3.47 14.11
CA TRP A 23 19.19 3.93 15.01
C TRP A 23 19.31 5.42 15.35
N ALA A 24 20.51 5.84 15.78
CA ALA A 24 20.78 7.23 16.19
C ALA A 24 20.64 8.26 15.04
N THR A 25 20.75 7.83 13.78
CA THR A 25 20.76 8.72 12.60
C THR A 25 19.55 8.57 11.69
N TRP A 26 18.83 7.45 11.78
CA TRP A 26 17.70 7.14 10.90
C TRP A 26 16.39 7.77 11.37
N VAL A 27 16.09 7.86 12.65
CA VAL A 27 14.87 8.57 13.10
C VAL A 27 15.28 9.75 13.98
N THR A 28 15.41 10.93 13.40
CA THR A 28 15.86 12.12 14.12
C THR A 28 14.69 12.96 14.60
N GLU A 29 14.94 13.83 15.58
CA GLU A 29 13.94 14.81 16.00
C GLU A 29 13.49 15.73 14.85
N ALA A 30 14.40 16.04 13.91
CA ALA A 30 14.06 16.84 12.73
C ALA A 30 13.04 16.12 11.83
N ASP A 31 13.18 14.80 11.66
CA ASP A 31 12.21 13.99 10.90
C ASP A 31 10.82 14.05 11.56
N LEU A 32 10.73 13.88 12.89
CA LEU A 32 9.47 13.94 13.63
C LEU A 32 8.81 15.32 13.54
N LYS A 33 9.61 16.39 13.65
CA LYS A 33 9.13 17.76 13.51
C LYS A 33 8.57 18.01 12.11
N GLU A 34 9.28 17.60 11.07
CA GLU A 34 8.84 17.79 9.68
C GLU A 34 7.55 17.01 9.39
N MET A 35 7.43 15.78 9.89
CA MET A 35 6.19 15.00 9.79
C MET A 35 5.02 15.70 10.50
N ALA A 36 5.23 16.22 11.71
CA ALA A 36 4.21 16.98 12.43
C ALA A 36 3.78 18.25 11.68
N GLU A 37 4.73 18.98 11.09
CA GLU A 37 4.46 20.17 10.26
C GLU A 37 3.68 19.83 8.98
N ALA A 38 3.87 18.63 8.42
CA ALA A 38 3.08 18.10 7.31
C ALA A 38 1.68 17.62 7.72
N GLY A 39 1.36 17.63 9.02
CA GLY A 39 0.07 17.21 9.56
C GLY A 39 -0.04 15.71 9.86
N VAL A 40 1.09 14.98 9.94
CA VAL A 40 1.09 13.59 10.43
C VAL A 40 0.67 13.57 11.90
N ASN A 41 -0.32 12.74 12.21
CA ASN A 41 -0.88 12.59 13.56
C ASN A 41 -0.60 11.21 14.17
N SER A 42 -0.16 10.24 13.37
CA SER A 42 0.19 8.89 13.83
C SER A 42 1.34 8.30 13.01
N LEU A 43 2.14 7.43 13.61
CA LEU A 43 3.15 6.61 12.95
C LEU A 43 2.92 5.14 13.28
N ARG A 44 2.99 4.29 12.24
CA ARG A 44 3.12 2.83 12.39
C ARG A 44 4.59 2.51 12.54
N VAL A 45 4.96 1.80 13.61
CA VAL A 45 6.35 1.51 13.97
C VAL A 45 6.61 0.00 13.93
N PRO A 46 7.19 -0.51 12.83
CA PRO A 46 7.65 -1.88 12.73
C PRO A 46 8.68 -2.23 13.81
N VAL A 47 8.47 -3.32 14.52
CA VAL A 47 9.40 -3.89 15.50
C VAL A 47 9.57 -5.40 15.28
N GLY A 48 10.77 -5.92 15.49
CA GLY A 48 11.01 -7.36 15.48
C GLY A 48 10.74 -7.99 16.84
N ASP A 49 10.25 -9.22 16.90
CA ASP A 49 10.02 -9.93 18.16
C ASP A 49 11.31 -10.12 18.96
N TRP A 50 12.43 -10.33 18.27
CA TRP A 50 13.78 -10.43 18.83
C TRP A 50 14.21 -9.21 19.64
N MET A 51 13.57 -8.04 19.47
CA MET A 51 13.83 -6.87 20.30
C MET A 51 13.35 -7.08 21.74
N PHE A 52 12.25 -7.83 21.93
CA PHE A 52 11.56 -7.98 23.21
C PHE A 52 11.69 -9.39 23.79
N ASN A 53 11.89 -10.39 22.95
CA ASN A 53 12.09 -11.78 23.32
C ASN A 53 13.30 -12.34 22.52
N PRO A 54 14.55 -11.98 22.89
CA PRO A 54 15.71 -12.22 22.04
C PRO A 54 16.06 -13.70 21.85
N TYR A 55 16.48 -14.06 20.65
CA TYR A 55 17.03 -15.37 20.26
C TYR A 55 18.20 -15.20 19.28
N GLU A 56 19.02 -16.22 19.09
CA GLU A 56 20.14 -16.16 18.14
C GLU A 56 19.64 -16.05 16.70
N PRO A 57 20.29 -15.26 15.81
CA PRO A 57 21.55 -14.52 16.00
C PRO A 57 21.36 -13.08 16.52
N TYR A 58 20.13 -12.70 16.89
CA TYR A 58 19.81 -11.32 17.27
C TYR A 58 20.32 -10.92 18.66
N ILE A 59 20.56 -11.89 19.55
CA ILE A 59 21.19 -11.67 20.87
C ILE A 59 22.56 -11.00 20.68
N GLY A 60 22.78 -9.86 21.31
CA GLY A 60 24.01 -9.07 21.14
C GLY A 60 24.02 -8.24 19.87
N CYS A 61 23.50 -8.75 18.74
CA CYS A 61 23.37 -8.00 17.49
C CYS A 61 22.42 -6.79 17.64
N THR A 62 21.25 -6.99 18.27
CA THR A 62 20.17 -5.98 18.33
C THR A 62 20.03 -5.31 19.70
N ASP A 63 20.98 -5.55 20.61
CA ASP A 63 20.97 -4.99 21.95
C ASP A 63 20.91 -3.45 21.94
N GLY A 64 19.90 -2.90 22.63
CA GLY A 64 19.63 -1.46 22.69
C GLY A 64 18.49 -0.99 21.78
N ALA A 65 17.98 -1.83 20.87
CA ALA A 65 16.88 -1.46 19.98
C ALA A 65 15.61 -0.98 20.74
N VAL A 66 15.28 -1.61 21.86
CA VAL A 66 14.12 -1.20 22.69
C VAL A 66 14.32 0.17 23.33
N ASN A 67 15.54 0.51 23.75
CA ASN A 67 15.84 1.84 24.30
C ASN A 67 15.68 2.92 23.22
N GLU A 68 16.01 2.58 21.98
CA GLU A 68 15.79 3.49 20.86
C GLU A 68 14.29 3.69 20.57
N LEU A 69 13.49 2.62 20.65
CA LEU A 69 12.05 2.75 20.53
C LEU A 69 11.47 3.64 21.63
N ASP A 70 11.98 3.55 22.87
CA ASP A 70 11.58 4.49 23.93
C ASP A 70 11.92 5.95 23.56
N ARG A 71 13.10 6.19 22.96
CA ARG A 71 13.50 7.53 22.49
C ARG A 71 12.55 8.05 21.43
N VAL A 72 12.20 7.23 20.43
CA VAL A 72 11.26 7.57 19.36
C VAL A 72 9.86 7.82 19.94
N ALA A 73 9.39 7.01 20.89
CA ALA A 73 8.10 7.20 21.55
C ALA A 73 8.02 8.54 22.32
N ASN A 74 9.09 8.91 23.02
CA ASN A 74 9.18 10.21 23.70
C ASN A 74 9.18 11.39 22.71
N LEU A 75 9.87 11.25 21.57
CA LEU A 75 9.82 12.26 20.52
C LEU A 75 8.44 12.37 19.88
N ALA A 76 7.80 11.25 19.56
CA ALA A 76 6.44 11.24 19.02
C ALA A 76 5.46 11.95 19.97
N TYR A 77 5.54 11.65 21.27
CA TYR A 77 4.75 12.36 22.30
C TYR A 77 5.00 13.87 22.29
N LYS A 78 6.27 14.30 22.23
CA LYS A 78 6.65 15.73 22.17
C LYS A 78 6.01 16.47 21.00
N TYR A 79 5.84 15.80 19.86
CA TYR A 79 5.27 16.37 18.64
C TYR A 79 3.78 16.04 18.45
N ASN A 80 3.11 15.49 19.48
CA ASN A 80 1.70 15.10 19.42
C ASN A 80 1.39 14.12 18.26
N ILE A 81 2.26 13.13 18.12
CA ILE A 81 2.14 12.02 17.17
C ILE A 81 1.89 10.74 17.96
N ASP A 82 0.82 10.04 17.63
CA ASP A 82 0.51 8.73 18.17
C ASP A 82 1.34 7.63 17.50
N LEU A 83 1.55 6.52 18.18
CA LEU A 83 2.28 5.36 17.70
C LEU A 83 1.39 4.11 17.74
N LEU A 84 1.26 3.47 16.58
CA LEU A 84 0.81 2.09 16.45
C LEU A 84 2.05 1.21 16.35
N LEU A 85 2.29 0.35 17.36
CA LEU A 85 3.36 -0.63 17.27
C LEU A 85 2.91 -1.79 16.39
N ASP A 86 3.80 -2.27 15.52
CA ASP A 86 3.54 -3.41 14.64
C ASP A 86 4.66 -4.45 14.79
N ILE A 87 4.31 -5.67 15.21
CA ILE A 87 5.27 -6.77 15.28
C ILE A 87 5.50 -7.30 13.86
N HIS A 88 6.52 -6.74 13.23
CA HIS A 88 6.78 -6.88 11.80
C HIS A 88 7.59 -8.11 11.44
N GLY A 89 8.33 -8.68 12.40
CA GLY A 89 9.12 -9.89 12.23
C GLY A 89 8.91 -10.84 13.40
N LEU A 90 8.58 -12.10 13.08
CA LEU A 90 8.41 -13.16 14.05
C LEU A 90 9.46 -14.26 13.87
N VAL A 91 9.78 -14.98 14.94
CA VAL A 91 10.59 -16.18 14.92
C VAL A 91 10.07 -17.17 13.85
N GLY A 92 10.99 -17.62 13.00
CA GLY A 92 10.70 -18.49 11.86
C GLY A 92 10.09 -17.80 10.64
N SER A 93 9.87 -16.47 10.68
CA SER A 93 9.23 -15.65 9.64
C SER A 93 7.78 -16.03 9.33
N GLN A 94 6.91 -15.03 9.37
CA GLN A 94 5.49 -15.18 9.09
C GLN A 94 5.10 -15.12 7.61
N ASN A 95 6.03 -14.74 6.74
CA ASN A 95 5.79 -14.55 5.30
C ASN A 95 6.95 -14.99 4.40
N GLY A 96 8.11 -15.30 4.96
CA GLY A 96 9.32 -15.65 4.23
C GLY A 96 9.97 -14.47 3.50
N PHE A 97 9.49 -13.24 3.66
CA PHE A 97 10.07 -12.02 3.08
C PHE A 97 11.24 -11.51 3.92
N ASP A 98 12.13 -10.70 3.32
CA ASP A 98 13.23 -10.05 4.05
C ASP A 98 12.73 -9.04 5.10
N ASN A 99 11.57 -8.40 4.86
CA ASN A 99 10.94 -7.46 5.80
C ASN A 99 10.63 -8.10 7.16
N SER A 100 10.34 -9.41 7.22
CA SER A 100 10.14 -10.16 8.46
C SER A 100 11.41 -10.42 9.26
N GLY A 101 12.57 -10.01 8.72
CA GLY A 101 13.88 -10.21 9.32
C GLY A 101 14.59 -11.49 8.90
N MET A 102 13.89 -12.45 8.27
CA MET A 102 14.46 -13.71 7.80
C MET A 102 13.79 -14.17 6.51
N SER A 103 14.47 -14.01 5.37
CA SER A 103 14.03 -14.59 4.10
C SER A 103 14.15 -16.12 4.15
N SER A 104 13.07 -16.83 3.83
CA SER A 104 13.07 -18.30 3.78
C SER A 104 13.56 -18.81 2.41
N SER A 105 14.21 -19.98 2.35
CA SER A 105 14.45 -20.72 1.09
C SER A 105 15.16 -19.93 -0.03
N VAL A 106 16.42 -20.29 -0.32
CA VAL A 106 17.16 -19.78 -1.48
C VAL A 106 17.56 -20.98 -2.35
N LYS A 107 17.29 -20.89 -3.65
CA LYS A 107 17.77 -21.88 -4.62
C LYS A 107 18.76 -21.23 -5.58
N TRP A 108 20.01 -21.67 -5.50
CA TRP A 108 21.05 -21.29 -6.45
C TRP A 108 20.76 -21.92 -7.81
N THR A 109 20.82 -21.11 -8.86
CA THR A 109 20.53 -21.50 -10.23
C THR A 109 21.48 -20.80 -11.20
N SER A 110 21.57 -21.29 -12.42
CA SER A 110 22.30 -20.67 -13.54
C SER A 110 21.36 -20.16 -14.65
N ILE A 111 20.04 -20.22 -14.40
CA ILE A 111 18.98 -20.10 -15.41
C ILE A 111 18.09 -18.88 -15.16
N ALA A 112 18.14 -18.26 -13.98
CA ALA A 112 17.15 -17.26 -13.54
C ALA A 112 17.51 -15.80 -13.85
N SER A 113 18.42 -15.54 -14.79
CA SER A 113 18.85 -14.17 -15.13
C SER A 113 18.85 -13.96 -16.64
N THR A 114 18.66 -12.70 -17.04
CA THR A 114 18.97 -12.18 -18.39
C THR A 114 20.47 -12.27 -18.75
N ARG A 115 21.28 -12.99 -17.95
CA ARG A 115 22.75 -13.07 -18.05
C ARG A 115 23.16 -14.41 -18.65
N PRO A 116 24.36 -14.51 -19.25
CA PRO A 116 24.82 -15.72 -19.92
C PRO A 116 24.90 -16.95 -19.00
N ILE A 117 24.78 -18.13 -19.62
CA ILE A 117 25.04 -19.45 -19.02
C ILE A 117 26.44 -19.43 -18.37
N GLY A 118 26.52 -19.86 -17.10
CA GLY A 118 27.76 -19.89 -16.32
C GLY A 118 27.89 -18.78 -15.27
N THR A 119 26.87 -17.93 -15.10
CA THR A 119 26.80 -16.95 -14.00
C THR A 119 25.98 -17.49 -12.82
N THR A 120 26.36 -17.15 -11.59
CA THR A 120 25.63 -17.55 -10.38
C THR A 120 24.43 -16.64 -10.17
N THR A 121 23.23 -17.23 -10.18
CA THR A 121 21.94 -16.58 -9.94
C THR A 121 21.19 -17.28 -8.81
N PHE A 122 20.14 -16.66 -8.28
CA PHE A 122 19.31 -17.29 -7.25
C PHE A 122 17.85 -16.83 -7.35
N GLU A 123 16.94 -17.71 -6.92
CA GLU A 123 15.51 -17.43 -6.76
C GLU A 123 15.11 -17.60 -5.28
N HIS A 124 14.15 -16.80 -4.83
CA HIS A 124 13.67 -16.79 -3.45
C HIS A 124 12.15 -16.71 -3.37
N TRP A 125 11.53 -15.64 -3.90
CA TRP A 125 10.08 -15.42 -3.78
C TRP A 125 9.22 -16.60 -4.24
N PRO A 126 9.51 -17.27 -5.38
CA PRO A 126 8.73 -18.43 -5.82
C PRO A 126 8.80 -19.65 -4.89
N LEU A 127 9.79 -19.69 -3.98
CA LEU A 127 10.04 -20.81 -3.07
C LEU A 127 9.91 -20.40 -1.59
N ARG A 128 9.44 -19.17 -1.33
CA ARG A 128 9.29 -18.67 0.02
C ARG A 128 8.25 -19.50 0.78
N SER A 129 8.43 -19.55 2.09
CA SER A 129 7.52 -20.23 3.02
C SER A 129 7.58 -19.54 4.37
N ALA A 130 6.49 -19.62 5.14
CA ALA A 130 6.40 -19.02 6.46
C ALA A 130 6.64 -20.06 7.56
N GLY A 131 7.81 -20.04 8.19
CA GLY A 131 8.21 -21.00 9.23
C GLY A 131 7.69 -20.67 10.64
N TRP A 132 7.03 -19.52 10.83
CA TRP A 132 6.49 -19.14 12.14
C TRP A 132 5.40 -20.09 12.67
N ALA A 133 4.56 -20.63 11.78
CA ALA A 133 3.44 -21.48 12.16
C ALA A 133 3.82 -22.98 12.17
N GLY A 134 4.95 -23.37 11.56
CA GLY A 134 5.41 -24.76 11.52
C GLY A 134 6.17 -25.13 10.25
N GLU A 135 6.30 -26.44 10.03
CA GLU A 135 6.98 -26.97 8.84
C GLU A 135 6.03 -26.95 7.64
N PHE A 136 6.35 -26.11 6.65
CA PHE A 136 5.57 -25.98 5.42
C PHE A 136 6.04 -26.95 4.34
N ASP A 137 5.10 -27.58 3.63
CA ASP A 137 5.35 -28.47 2.51
C ASP A 137 4.96 -27.80 1.18
N LEU A 138 5.97 -27.42 0.41
CA LEU A 138 5.81 -26.82 -0.92
C LEU A 138 5.12 -27.75 -1.93
N ALA A 139 5.14 -29.07 -1.74
CA ALA A 139 4.50 -30.00 -2.67
C ALA A 139 2.98 -30.07 -2.49
N THR A 140 2.50 -29.87 -1.27
CA THR A 140 1.07 -29.95 -0.93
C THR A 140 0.45 -28.59 -0.62
N ASN A 141 1.26 -27.53 -0.51
CA ASN A 141 0.87 -26.20 -0.05
C ASN A 141 0.18 -26.21 1.33
N THR A 142 0.67 -27.06 2.24
CA THR A 142 0.12 -27.20 3.61
C THR A 142 1.21 -27.30 4.67
N TYR A 143 0.85 -27.06 5.93
CA TYR A 143 1.72 -27.30 7.08
C TYR A 143 1.67 -28.79 7.48
N LYS A 144 2.82 -29.46 7.49
CA LYS A 144 2.97 -30.84 7.98
C LYS A 144 2.79 -30.95 9.49
N SER A 145 3.22 -29.91 10.20
CA SER A 145 3.12 -29.81 11.65
C SER A 145 2.97 -28.35 12.06
N ILE A 146 2.31 -28.13 13.21
CA ILE A 146 2.17 -26.79 13.80
C ILE A 146 3.23 -26.61 14.89
N ASN A 147 3.99 -25.52 14.81
CA ASN A 147 4.99 -25.16 15.80
C ASN A 147 4.39 -24.19 16.84
N TYR A 148 3.83 -24.75 17.92
CA TYR A 148 3.28 -23.96 19.01
C TYR A 148 4.33 -23.21 19.82
N GLU A 149 5.60 -23.60 19.77
CA GLU A 149 6.68 -22.88 20.46
C GLU A 149 6.88 -21.50 19.85
N HIS A 150 6.95 -21.41 18.51
CA HIS A 150 7.04 -20.14 17.79
C HIS A 150 5.82 -19.25 18.02
N LEU A 151 4.61 -19.82 17.95
CA LEU A 151 3.37 -19.08 18.25
C LEU A 151 3.35 -18.55 19.69
N ASN A 152 3.80 -19.35 20.66
CA ASN A 152 3.88 -18.94 22.06
C ASN A 152 4.99 -17.92 22.31
N HIS A 153 6.11 -18.00 21.57
CA HIS A 153 7.16 -17.00 21.60
C HIS A 153 6.61 -15.63 21.17
N SER A 154 5.90 -15.58 20.06
CA SER A 154 5.22 -14.37 19.58
C SER A 154 4.17 -13.84 20.57
N LEU A 155 3.35 -14.72 21.15
CA LEU A 155 2.39 -14.34 22.20
C LEU A 155 3.07 -13.81 23.47
N THR A 156 4.30 -14.23 23.76
CA THR A 156 5.12 -13.70 24.85
C THR A 156 5.61 -12.30 24.50
N THR A 157 6.10 -12.09 23.29
CA THR A 157 6.47 -10.77 22.75
C THR A 157 5.32 -9.77 22.85
N VAL A 158 4.10 -10.16 22.45
CA VAL A 158 2.88 -9.34 22.62
C VAL A 158 2.71 -8.91 24.09
N ALA A 159 2.84 -9.84 25.04
CA ALA A 159 2.68 -9.53 26.46
C ALA A 159 3.78 -8.58 26.97
N VAL A 160 5.03 -8.77 26.55
CA VAL A 160 6.17 -7.92 26.94
C VAL A 160 6.01 -6.49 26.41
N ILE A 161 5.60 -6.32 25.15
CA ILE A 161 5.36 -5.01 24.53
C ILE A 161 4.27 -4.26 25.30
N VAL A 162 3.12 -4.90 25.54
CA VAL A 162 2.01 -4.26 26.23
C VAL A 162 2.39 -3.92 27.67
N GLU A 163 3.08 -4.81 28.39
CA GLU A 163 3.51 -4.54 29.76
C GLU A 163 4.44 -3.32 29.85
N ARG A 164 5.35 -3.16 28.89
CA ARG A 164 6.27 -2.04 28.83
C ARG A 164 5.56 -0.73 28.52
N TYR A 165 4.68 -0.73 27.52
CA TYR A 165 4.21 0.48 26.88
C TYR A 165 2.77 0.88 27.18
N ALA A 166 1.97 0.06 27.87
CA ALA A 166 0.55 0.33 28.16
C ALA A 166 0.26 1.68 28.84
N LYS A 167 1.27 2.29 29.48
CA LYS A 167 1.18 3.59 30.16
C LYS A 167 1.85 4.73 29.40
N HIS A 168 2.52 4.44 28.27
CA HIS A 168 3.20 5.46 27.48
C HIS A 168 2.16 6.26 26.68
N PRO A 169 2.07 7.58 26.82
CA PRO A 169 0.96 8.37 26.29
C PRO A 169 0.89 8.42 24.76
N ALA A 170 2.03 8.28 24.07
CA ALA A 170 2.03 8.22 22.60
C ALA A 170 1.66 6.86 22.02
N ILE A 171 1.68 5.76 22.80
CA ILE A 171 1.45 4.42 22.21
C ILE A 171 -0.02 4.07 22.37
N ILE A 172 -0.73 3.96 21.25
CA ILE A 172 -2.19 3.85 21.21
C ILE A 172 -2.68 2.46 20.83
N GLY A 173 -1.80 1.57 20.38
CA GLY A 173 -2.22 0.27 19.88
C GLY A 173 -1.09 -0.67 19.52
N LEU A 174 -1.50 -1.88 19.14
CA LEU A 174 -0.61 -2.95 18.70
C LEU A 174 -1.24 -3.73 17.53
N GLU A 175 -0.44 -3.94 16.50
CA GLU A 175 -0.62 -5.00 15.50
C GLU A 175 0.29 -6.18 15.87
N PRO A 176 -0.25 -7.38 16.14
CA PRO A 176 0.54 -8.47 16.72
C PRO A 176 1.31 -9.29 15.68
N VAL A 177 1.06 -9.09 14.39
CA VAL A 177 1.78 -9.74 13.28
C VAL A 177 1.53 -9.00 11.98
N ASN A 178 2.58 -8.53 11.33
CA ASN A 178 2.53 -7.98 9.99
C ASN A 178 2.44 -9.07 8.91
N GLU A 179 1.62 -8.90 7.89
CA GLU A 179 1.64 -9.72 6.66
C GLU A 179 1.74 -11.25 6.84
N PRO A 180 1.01 -11.92 7.76
CA PRO A 180 1.07 -13.36 7.85
C PRO A 180 0.65 -14.01 6.52
N TRP A 181 1.44 -14.95 6.03
CA TRP A 181 1.29 -15.53 4.70
C TRP A 181 -0.11 -16.10 4.47
N GLU A 182 -0.66 -15.92 3.27
CA GLU A 182 -2.02 -16.34 2.89
C GLU A 182 -2.29 -17.84 3.11
N LEU A 183 -1.25 -18.67 2.99
CA LEU A 183 -1.31 -20.12 3.19
C LEU A 183 -1.24 -20.53 4.67
N THR A 184 -1.09 -19.57 5.59
CA THR A 184 -1.31 -19.84 7.02
C THR A 184 -2.78 -20.25 7.22
N PRO A 185 -3.06 -21.41 7.85
CA PRO A 185 -4.42 -21.86 8.10
C PRO A 185 -5.23 -20.78 8.84
N ILE A 186 -6.35 -20.36 8.25
CA ILE A 186 -7.07 -19.17 8.74
C ILE A 186 -7.57 -19.34 10.18
N ASP A 187 -7.96 -20.55 10.57
CA ASP A 187 -8.44 -20.84 11.93
C ASP A 187 -7.30 -20.75 12.96
N LEU A 188 -6.08 -21.18 12.58
CA LEU A 188 -4.90 -21.02 13.41
C LEU A 188 -4.54 -19.54 13.58
N LEU A 189 -4.60 -18.76 12.50
CA LEU A 189 -4.33 -17.33 12.53
C LEU A 189 -5.37 -16.58 13.38
N LYS A 190 -6.65 -16.90 13.25
CA LYS A 190 -7.74 -16.32 14.05
C LYS A 190 -7.61 -16.67 15.53
N ASP A 191 -7.22 -17.90 15.87
CA ASP A 191 -6.92 -18.27 17.26
C ASP A 191 -5.72 -17.50 17.81
N TYR A 192 -4.66 -17.31 17.02
CA TYR A 192 -3.52 -16.46 17.37
C TYR A 192 -3.97 -15.01 17.64
N TYR A 193 -4.72 -14.39 16.73
CA TYR A 193 -5.26 -13.04 16.92
C TYR A 193 -6.13 -12.93 18.18
N TRP A 194 -7.00 -13.91 18.44
CA TRP A 194 -7.82 -13.92 19.65
C TRP A 194 -6.98 -14.02 20.93
N LYS A 195 -5.93 -14.84 20.92
CA LYS A 195 -4.99 -14.98 22.04
C LYS A 195 -4.18 -13.69 22.27
N SER A 196 -3.79 -13.00 21.21
CA SER A 196 -3.11 -11.70 21.27
C SER A 196 -4.05 -10.60 21.78
N TYR A 197 -5.28 -10.52 21.26
CA TYR A 197 -6.30 -9.55 21.68
C TYR A 197 -6.53 -9.60 23.19
N LYS A 198 -6.73 -10.79 23.75
CA LYS A 198 -6.94 -10.97 25.20
C LYS A 198 -5.77 -10.48 26.03
N ARG A 199 -4.53 -10.68 25.56
CA ARG A 199 -3.31 -10.20 26.25
C ARG A 199 -3.23 -8.68 26.24
N VAL A 200 -3.48 -8.07 25.08
CA VAL A 200 -3.54 -6.62 24.94
C VAL A 200 -4.61 -6.04 25.85
N LYS A 201 -5.85 -6.51 25.75
CA LYS A 201 -6.98 -5.97 26.51
C LYS A 201 -6.89 -6.19 28.01
N ALA A 202 -6.17 -7.22 28.46
CA ALA A 202 -5.95 -7.47 29.89
C ALA A 202 -5.08 -6.39 30.56
N ARG A 203 -4.21 -5.70 29.81
CA ARG A 203 -3.25 -4.71 30.35
C ARG A 203 -3.45 -3.31 29.80
N ALA A 204 -3.88 -3.19 28.56
CA ALA A 204 -4.19 -1.94 27.88
C ALA A 204 -5.60 -2.02 27.23
N PRO A 205 -6.69 -1.97 28.02
CA PRO A 205 -8.05 -2.15 27.51
C PRO A 205 -8.47 -1.11 26.46
N HIS A 206 -7.86 0.08 26.48
CA HIS A 206 -8.14 1.21 25.58
C HIS A 206 -7.31 1.18 24.29
N TRP A 207 -6.31 0.30 24.18
CA TRP A 207 -5.46 0.23 22.99
C TRP A 207 -6.23 -0.27 21.78
N LYS A 208 -5.94 0.30 20.62
CA LYS A 208 -6.36 -0.25 19.32
C LYS A 208 -5.65 -1.58 19.09
N PHE A 209 -6.40 -2.59 18.66
CA PHE A 209 -5.88 -3.89 18.27
C PHE A 209 -6.08 -4.06 16.77
N VAL A 210 -4.97 -4.04 16.04
CA VAL A 210 -4.98 -4.05 14.58
C VAL A 210 -4.63 -5.46 14.10
N LEU A 211 -5.30 -5.95 13.06
CA LEU A 211 -5.10 -7.29 12.49
C LEU A 211 -4.75 -7.12 11.01
N HIS A 212 -3.61 -7.64 10.56
CA HIS A 212 -3.36 -7.75 9.13
C HIS A 212 -4.33 -8.76 8.46
N ASP A 213 -4.82 -8.45 7.26
CA ASP A 213 -5.79 -9.25 6.49
C ASP A 213 -5.25 -10.58 5.92
N SER A 214 -3.96 -10.85 6.10
CA SER A 214 -3.25 -12.05 5.62
C SER A 214 -3.37 -12.24 4.10
N PHE A 215 -3.33 -11.15 3.33
CA PHE A 215 -3.55 -11.11 1.88
C PHE A 215 -4.94 -11.65 1.45
N ARG A 216 -5.88 -11.71 2.39
CA ARG A 216 -7.25 -12.21 2.21
C ARG A 216 -8.24 -11.10 2.54
N PHE A 217 -8.21 -10.00 1.80
CA PHE A 217 -9.12 -8.88 2.01
C PHE A 217 -10.52 -9.21 1.50
N GLY A 218 -11.49 -9.33 2.41
CA GLY A 218 -12.87 -9.62 2.04
C GLY A 218 -13.78 -9.99 3.21
N VAL A 219 -15.06 -9.64 3.09
CA VAL A 219 -16.08 -9.84 4.13
C VAL A 219 -16.27 -11.30 4.51
N GLN A 220 -16.07 -12.22 3.57
CA GLN A 220 -16.15 -13.67 3.76
C GLN A 220 -15.11 -14.20 4.76
N TYR A 221 -13.97 -13.52 4.88
CA TYR A 221 -12.89 -13.92 5.78
C TYR A 221 -13.01 -13.27 7.15
N TRP A 222 -13.30 -11.97 7.21
CA TRP A 222 -13.08 -11.18 8.42
C TRP A 222 -14.36 -10.64 9.08
N SER A 223 -15.47 -10.43 8.35
CA SER A 223 -16.64 -9.69 8.87
C SER A 223 -17.31 -10.30 10.11
N GLN A 224 -17.21 -11.62 10.30
CA GLN A 224 -17.75 -12.32 11.46
C GLN A 224 -16.72 -12.48 12.60
N PHE A 225 -15.44 -12.40 12.28
CA PHE A 225 -14.38 -12.58 13.26
C PHE A 225 -14.28 -11.35 14.15
N MET A 226 -14.29 -11.55 15.48
CA MET A 226 -14.23 -10.48 16.48
C MET A 226 -15.33 -9.41 16.37
N ARG A 227 -16.45 -9.71 15.68
CA ARG A 227 -17.60 -8.81 15.61
C ARG A 227 -18.09 -8.42 17.00
N GLY A 228 -18.22 -7.12 17.24
CA GLY A 228 -18.62 -6.55 18.53
C GLY A 228 -17.49 -6.40 19.56
N CYS A 229 -16.25 -6.81 19.25
CA CYS A 229 -15.10 -6.48 20.08
C CYS A 229 -14.76 -4.98 19.95
N PRO A 230 -14.54 -4.25 21.05
CA PRO A 230 -14.16 -2.85 20.97
C PRO A 230 -12.72 -2.67 20.48
N ASP A 231 -12.47 -1.51 19.86
CA ASP A 231 -11.15 -1.01 19.47
C ASP A 231 -10.35 -1.98 18.58
N ILE A 232 -11.02 -2.60 17.61
CA ILE A 232 -10.36 -3.40 16.57
C ILE A 232 -10.33 -2.64 15.25
N ALA A 233 -9.34 -2.94 14.42
CA ALA A 233 -9.32 -2.59 13.01
C ALA A 233 -8.63 -3.69 12.20
N LEU A 234 -9.04 -3.85 10.95
CA LEU A 234 -8.36 -4.65 9.97
C LEU A 234 -7.38 -3.77 9.19
N ASP A 235 -6.13 -4.19 9.13
CA ASP A 235 -5.09 -3.60 8.30
C ASP A 235 -5.07 -4.31 6.93
N THR A 236 -5.06 -3.52 5.87
CA THR A 236 -4.87 -3.99 4.50
C THR A 236 -3.77 -3.18 3.80
N HIS A 237 -2.94 -3.87 3.03
CA HIS A 237 -1.81 -3.28 2.31
C HIS A 237 -2.13 -3.14 0.82
N ILE A 238 -2.07 -1.91 0.30
CA ILE A 238 -2.52 -1.60 -1.06
C ILE A 238 -1.38 -0.99 -1.87
N TYR A 239 -0.79 -1.82 -2.72
CA TYR A 239 0.30 -1.44 -3.63
C TYR A 239 -0.09 -1.60 -5.10
N GLN A 240 0.49 -0.76 -5.95
CA GLN A 240 0.37 -0.88 -7.41
C GLN A 240 1.72 -1.18 -8.08
N ALA A 241 2.81 -1.24 -7.31
CA ALA A 241 4.17 -1.43 -7.84
C ALA A 241 4.34 -2.76 -8.58
N TRP A 242 3.61 -3.80 -8.15
CA TRP A 242 3.62 -5.13 -8.75
C TRP A 242 2.49 -5.37 -9.77
N ASN A 243 1.71 -4.33 -10.11
CA ASN A 243 0.70 -4.46 -11.16
C ASN A 243 1.37 -4.68 -12.52
N ALA A 244 0.64 -5.30 -13.44
CA ALA A 244 1.07 -5.36 -14.83
C ALA A 244 1.26 -3.93 -15.41
N PRO A 245 2.13 -3.76 -16.41
CA PRO A 245 2.25 -2.48 -17.10
C PRO A 245 0.90 -2.08 -17.69
N GLY A 246 0.50 -0.83 -17.47
CA GLY A 246 -0.79 -0.29 -17.87
C GLY A 246 -0.70 1.19 -18.19
N THR A 247 -1.82 1.77 -18.58
CA THR A 247 -1.93 3.21 -18.85
C THR A 247 -2.05 4.02 -17.55
N ARG A 248 -1.90 5.35 -17.65
CA ARG A 248 -2.19 6.26 -16.52
C ARG A 248 -3.62 6.07 -16.00
N SER A 249 -4.58 5.92 -16.92
CA SER A 249 -5.99 5.71 -16.60
C SER A 249 -6.22 4.42 -15.83
N ASP A 250 -5.49 3.34 -16.15
CA ASP A 250 -5.60 2.07 -15.42
C ASP A 250 -5.20 2.23 -13.95
N TYR A 251 -4.05 2.86 -13.70
CA TYR A 251 -3.54 3.09 -12.35
C TYR A 251 -4.43 4.06 -11.56
N PHE A 252 -4.95 5.10 -12.21
CA PHE A 252 -5.89 6.04 -11.61
C PHE A 252 -7.22 5.39 -11.25
N SER A 253 -7.80 4.62 -12.17
CA SER A 253 -9.04 3.89 -11.94
C SER A 253 -8.87 2.85 -10.84
N ASN A 254 -7.82 2.04 -10.89
CA ASN A 254 -7.53 1.06 -9.86
C ASN A 254 -7.34 1.72 -8.48
N ALA A 255 -6.67 2.87 -8.39
CA ALA A 255 -6.52 3.62 -7.14
C ALA A 255 -7.88 4.09 -6.58
N CYS A 256 -8.75 4.63 -7.43
CA CYS A 256 -10.09 5.06 -7.03
C CYS A 256 -10.98 3.89 -6.60
N GLN A 257 -10.91 2.76 -7.31
CA GLN A 257 -11.77 1.60 -7.09
C GLN A 257 -11.53 0.89 -5.74
N GLN A 258 -10.36 1.08 -5.12
CA GLN A 258 -10.08 0.54 -3.77
C GLN A 258 -11.13 0.97 -2.74
N LYS A 259 -11.75 2.14 -2.94
CA LYS A 259 -12.78 2.68 -2.05
C LYS A 259 -13.98 1.74 -1.88
N TYR A 260 -14.33 0.98 -2.92
CA TYR A 260 -15.49 0.08 -2.90
C TYR A 260 -15.23 -1.13 -2.00
N MET A 261 -14.07 -1.77 -2.14
CA MET A 261 -13.66 -2.88 -1.29
C MET A 261 -13.52 -2.47 0.18
N ILE A 262 -13.00 -1.26 0.43
CA ILE A 262 -12.94 -0.67 1.78
C ILE A 262 -14.37 -0.43 2.31
N ALA A 263 -15.25 0.17 1.51
CA ALA A 263 -16.63 0.43 1.89
C ALA A 263 -17.40 -0.84 2.25
N ASP A 264 -17.21 -1.94 1.52
CA ASP A 264 -17.86 -3.22 1.79
C ASP A 264 -17.48 -3.77 3.17
N MET A 265 -16.21 -3.67 3.54
CA MET A 265 -15.73 -4.08 4.86
C MET A 265 -16.27 -3.18 5.97
N GLU A 266 -16.24 -1.86 5.78
CA GLU A 266 -16.79 -0.87 6.72
C GLU A 266 -18.30 -1.09 6.92
N ASN A 267 -19.05 -1.31 5.84
CA ASN A 267 -20.49 -1.65 5.87
C ASN A 267 -20.76 -2.97 6.61
N ALA A 268 -19.82 -3.91 6.57
CA ALA A 268 -19.88 -5.16 7.32
C ALA A 268 -19.49 -5.02 8.81
N MET A 269 -19.28 -3.78 9.28
CA MET A 269 -18.85 -3.41 10.63
C MET A 269 -17.43 -3.89 10.98
N MET A 270 -16.54 -3.97 9.98
CA MET A 270 -15.12 -4.20 10.18
C MET A 270 -14.35 -2.91 9.83
N PRO A 271 -13.90 -2.13 10.82
CA PRO A 271 -13.11 -0.92 10.56
C PRO A 271 -11.83 -1.25 9.79
N VAL A 272 -11.52 -0.52 8.74
CA VAL A 272 -10.35 -0.73 7.89
C VAL A 272 -9.37 0.43 8.01
N ILE A 273 -8.09 0.09 8.16
CA ILE A 273 -6.97 1.00 8.00
C ILE A 273 -6.15 0.50 6.82
N VAL A 274 -5.74 1.42 5.93
CA VAL A 274 -4.76 1.08 4.89
C VAL A 274 -3.36 1.25 5.49
N GLY A 275 -2.85 0.22 6.17
CA GLY A 275 -1.65 0.32 7.00
C GLY A 275 -0.34 0.29 6.23
N GLU A 276 -0.38 -0.07 4.95
CA GLU A 276 0.71 0.21 4.03
C GLU A 276 0.22 0.52 2.61
N TRP A 277 0.81 1.57 2.03
CA TRP A 277 0.67 1.92 0.61
C TRP A 277 1.80 2.86 0.20
N SER A 278 2.09 2.95 -1.09
CA SER A 278 3.06 3.91 -1.63
C SER A 278 2.57 4.50 -2.96
N LEU A 279 3.36 5.40 -3.57
CA LEU A 279 3.15 5.87 -4.93
C LEU A 279 3.97 5.08 -5.95
N GLY A 280 4.57 3.95 -5.53
CA GLY A 280 5.30 3.05 -6.42
C GLY A 280 4.37 2.45 -7.46
N THR A 281 4.74 2.62 -8.74
CA THR A 281 4.04 2.05 -9.91
C THR A 281 4.90 1.05 -10.68
N ASP A 282 6.08 0.75 -10.14
CA ASP A 282 7.03 -0.22 -10.69
C ASP A 282 7.91 -0.76 -9.56
N ASN A 283 8.71 -1.78 -9.88
CA ASN A 283 9.67 -2.39 -8.97
C ASN A 283 11.12 -1.99 -9.25
N CYS A 284 11.36 -0.78 -9.75
CA CYS A 284 12.70 -0.33 -10.09
C CYS A 284 13.52 0.15 -8.89
N ALA A 285 12.86 0.44 -7.76
CA ALA A 285 13.56 0.75 -6.52
C ALA A 285 14.55 -0.38 -6.19
N MET A 286 15.84 -0.02 -6.09
CA MET A 286 16.92 -1.00 -5.88
C MET A 286 16.60 -1.96 -4.73
N TRP A 287 16.60 -3.27 -5.04
CA TRP A 287 16.35 -4.36 -4.09
C TRP A 287 14.97 -4.33 -3.42
N LEU A 288 13.97 -3.69 -4.04
CA LEU A 288 12.58 -3.76 -3.58
C LEU A 288 12.03 -5.19 -3.58
N ASN A 289 12.46 -6.02 -4.55
CA ASN A 289 12.10 -7.43 -4.60
C ASN A 289 13.09 -8.31 -3.81
N GLY A 290 13.77 -7.73 -2.83
CA GLY A 290 14.85 -8.34 -2.07
C GLY A 290 16.22 -8.19 -2.72
N PHE A 291 17.25 -8.49 -1.94
CA PHE A 291 18.65 -8.35 -2.38
C PHE A 291 18.90 -8.99 -3.74
N ASN A 292 19.49 -8.22 -4.65
CA ASN A 292 19.75 -8.55 -6.06
C ASN A 292 18.52 -8.91 -6.90
N ASP A 293 17.29 -8.58 -6.45
CA ASP A 293 16.03 -8.71 -7.20
C ASP A 293 15.79 -10.12 -7.70
N ASN A 294 15.45 -10.98 -6.75
CA ASN A 294 15.33 -12.42 -6.92
C ASN A 294 13.91 -12.89 -7.27
N LEU A 295 13.06 -11.96 -7.70
CA LEU A 295 11.73 -12.21 -8.24
C LEU A 295 11.82 -12.29 -9.78
N PRO A 296 11.72 -13.48 -10.39
CA PRO A 296 11.84 -13.63 -11.84
C PRO A 296 10.81 -12.77 -12.59
N GLY A 297 11.24 -12.12 -13.67
CA GLY A 297 10.37 -11.29 -14.52
C GLY A 297 10.21 -9.84 -14.07
N PHE A 298 10.77 -9.43 -12.92
CA PHE A 298 10.69 -8.06 -12.41
C PHE A 298 12.07 -7.39 -12.28
N PRO A 299 12.19 -6.06 -12.47
CA PRO A 299 11.15 -5.17 -12.98
C PRO A 299 10.77 -5.52 -14.43
N ASN A 300 9.49 -5.40 -14.74
CA ASN A 300 8.91 -5.65 -16.06
C ASN A 300 9.00 -4.41 -16.97
N ILE A 301 9.72 -3.38 -16.52
CA ILE A 301 9.93 -2.12 -17.21
C ILE A 301 11.37 -1.64 -17.05
N GLN A 302 11.83 -0.81 -17.99
CA GLN A 302 13.16 -0.21 -17.92
C GLN A 302 13.24 0.81 -16.78
N CYS A 303 14.21 0.60 -15.89
CA CYS A 303 14.46 1.49 -14.76
C CYS A 303 15.29 2.71 -15.13
N ARG A 304 15.01 3.83 -14.45
CA ARG A 304 15.88 5.01 -14.46
C ARG A 304 17.06 4.77 -13.53
N MET A 305 18.23 5.28 -13.90
CA MET A 305 19.46 5.13 -13.11
C MET A 305 19.90 6.48 -12.56
N THR A 306 20.17 6.57 -11.26
CA THR A 306 20.76 7.75 -10.60
C THR A 306 22.14 7.42 -10.03
N GLN A 307 22.91 8.43 -9.64
CA GLN A 307 24.20 8.19 -8.98
C GLN A 307 23.98 7.51 -7.62
N CYS A 308 24.63 6.38 -7.37
CA CYS A 308 24.57 5.74 -6.05
C CYS A 308 25.25 6.64 -5.00
N PRO A 309 24.75 6.65 -3.75
CA PRO A 309 25.43 7.30 -2.63
C PRO A 309 26.67 6.50 -2.22
N VAL A 310 27.77 6.61 -2.98
CA VAL A 310 29.02 5.85 -2.75
C VAL A 310 30.00 6.56 -1.80
N HIS A 311 29.92 7.89 -1.70
CA HIS A 311 30.86 8.71 -0.94
C HIS A 311 30.32 9.22 0.40
N SER A 312 29.01 9.10 0.62
CA SER A 312 28.35 9.49 1.86
C SER A 312 27.04 8.74 1.97
N THR A 313 26.76 8.19 3.15
CA THR A 313 25.46 7.63 3.53
C THR A 313 24.87 8.49 4.65
N TYR A 314 23.63 8.20 5.04
CA TYR A 314 23.04 8.78 6.25
C TYR A 314 23.76 8.34 7.54
N LEU A 315 24.59 7.29 7.49
CA LEU A 315 25.34 6.74 8.62
C LEU A 315 26.59 7.59 8.98
N GLY A 316 26.90 8.63 8.20
CA GLY A 316 28.00 9.56 8.46
C GLY A 316 29.34 9.15 7.84
N GLN A 317 30.40 9.90 8.16
CA GLN A 317 31.72 9.68 7.57
C GLN A 317 32.36 8.38 8.06
N GLY A 318 32.99 7.64 7.15
CA GLY A 318 33.68 6.37 7.44
C GLY A 318 32.82 5.12 7.25
N PHE A 319 31.53 5.27 6.97
CA PHE A 319 30.68 4.17 6.50
C PHE A 319 30.72 4.10 4.97
N PRO A 320 31.17 2.99 4.38
CA PRO A 320 31.13 2.85 2.93
C PRO A 320 29.68 2.96 2.46
N GLY A 321 29.48 3.72 1.38
CA GLY A 321 28.23 3.71 0.64
C GLY A 321 27.97 2.37 -0.03
N THR A 322 27.14 2.37 -1.08
CA THR A 322 26.89 1.15 -1.86
C THR A 322 28.24 0.47 -2.22
N PRO A 323 28.55 -0.72 -1.68
CA PRO A 323 29.92 -1.24 -1.65
C PRO A 323 30.26 -1.94 -2.97
N LEU A 324 30.26 -1.18 -4.06
CA LEU A 324 30.43 -1.70 -5.41
C LEU A 324 31.57 -1.00 -6.10
N ASP A 325 32.38 -1.77 -6.83
CA ASP A 325 33.31 -1.23 -7.81
C ASP A 325 32.55 -0.38 -8.83
N ILE A 326 32.68 0.94 -8.71
CA ILE A 326 31.99 1.94 -9.54
C ILE A 326 32.41 1.90 -11.01
N THR A 327 33.48 1.17 -11.34
CA THR A 327 33.99 1.02 -12.70
C THR A 327 33.43 -0.22 -13.41
N ARG A 328 32.72 -1.09 -12.67
CA ARG A 328 32.23 -2.38 -13.17
C ARG A 328 30.76 -2.32 -13.52
N PRO A 329 30.30 -3.18 -14.45
CA PRO A 329 28.89 -3.48 -14.59
C PRO A 329 28.33 -4.12 -13.30
N ILE A 330 27.05 -4.49 -13.29
CA ILE A 330 26.43 -5.26 -12.20
C ILE A 330 27.38 -6.39 -11.74
N GLN A 331 27.58 -6.47 -10.43
CA GLN A 331 28.40 -7.48 -9.77
C GLN A 331 27.47 -8.54 -9.15
N GLY A 332 27.82 -9.81 -9.34
CA GLY A 332 27.00 -10.93 -8.89
C GLY A 332 26.98 -11.08 -7.35
N PRO A 333 26.07 -11.92 -6.82
CA PRO A 333 25.16 -12.81 -7.56
C PRO A 333 24.05 -12.05 -8.31
N TYR A 334 23.68 -12.51 -9.51
CA TYR A 334 22.74 -11.80 -10.38
C TYR A 334 21.31 -12.31 -10.12
N GLY A 335 20.36 -11.45 -9.76
CA GLY A 335 18.94 -11.76 -9.93
C GLY A 335 18.48 -11.41 -11.34
N THR A 336 17.46 -10.57 -11.51
CA THR A 336 16.89 -10.30 -12.85
C THR A 336 17.79 -9.49 -13.79
N GLY A 337 18.76 -8.77 -13.22
CA GLY A 337 19.81 -8.06 -13.97
C GLY A 337 19.42 -6.67 -14.49
N GLN A 338 18.22 -6.17 -14.17
CA GLN A 338 17.75 -4.83 -14.58
C GLN A 338 17.78 -3.79 -13.46
N SER A 339 17.61 -4.22 -12.21
CA SER A 339 17.54 -3.37 -11.01
C SER A 339 18.74 -3.56 -10.07
N GLY A 340 19.84 -4.10 -10.60
CA GLY A 340 21.12 -4.12 -9.91
C GLY A 340 21.92 -2.83 -10.15
N PRO A 341 22.60 -2.28 -9.12
CA PRO A 341 23.52 -1.17 -9.29
C PRO A 341 24.68 -1.52 -10.24
N SER A 342 25.07 -0.56 -11.09
CA SER A 342 26.03 -0.73 -12.18
C SER A 342 26.74 0.57 -12.50
N PHE A 343 28.06 0.51 -12.71
CA PHE A 343 28.88 1.69 -13.06
C PHE A 343 28.68 2.89 -12.11
N GLY A 344 28.59 2.61 -10.80
CA GLY A 344 28.35 3.63 -9.77
C GLY A 344 26.93 4.22 -9.78
N LYS A 345 26.01 3.68 -10.57
CA LYS A 345 24.62 4.11 -10.63
C LYS A 345 23.68 3.07 -10.04
N CYS A 346 22.63 3.55 -9.39
CA CYS A 346 21.62 2.76 -8.71
C CYS A 346 20.27 2.96 -9.41
N PRO A 347 19.47 1.90 -9.57
CA PRO A 347 18.15 1.99 -10.19
C PRO A 347 17.13 2.59 -9.24
N ILE A 348 16.22 3.35 -9.85
CA ILE A 348 15.13 4.09 -9.21
C ILE A 348 13.88 4.00 -10.08
N THR A 349 12.75 4.49 -9.57
CA THR A 349 11.46 4.55 -10.28
C THR A 349 11.62 4.93 -11.75
N SER A 350 10.93 4.18 -12.62
CA SER A 350 10.99 4.36 -14.06
C SER A 350 10.32 5.67 -14.49
N ASN A 351 10.90 6.30 -15.50
CA ASN A 351 10.33 7.45 -16.21
C ASN A 351 9.66 7.05 -17.54
N THR A 352 9.62 5.75 -17.88
CA THR A 352 9.01 5.25 -19.12
C THR A 352 7.70 4.51 -18.88
N SER A 353 7.32 4.24 -17.62
CA SER A 353 6.06 3.58 -17.23
C SER A 353 4.82 4.18 -17.89
N PHE A 354 4.78 5.50 -18.01
CA PHE A 354 3.61 6.21 -18.54
C PHE A 354 3.99 7.28 -19.57
N GLY A 355 5.17 7.12 -20.21
CA GLY A 355 5.71 8.09 -21.15
C GLY A 355 5.94 9.47 -20.54
N GLN A 356 6.41 9.54 -19.29
CA GLN A 356 6.66 10.80 -18.60
C GLN A 356 7.71 11.62 -19.37
N GLN A 357 7.35 12.85 -19.74
CA GLN A 357 8.18 13.69 -20.62
C GLN A 357 9.29 14.42 -19.85
N ASP A 358 8.97 14.90 -18.65
CA ASP A 358 9.86 15.68 -17.79
C ASP A 358 9.47 15.57 -16.31
N ASP A 359 10.27 16.18 -15.44
CA ASP A 359 10.05 16.18 -13.98
C ASP A 359 8.73 16.87 -13.56
N THR A 360 8.18 17.75 -14.39
CA THR A 360 6.89 18.40 -14.11
C THR A 360 5.73 17.45 -14.38
N ASP A 361 5.77 16.73 -15.49
CA ASP A 361 4.81 15.67 -15.82
C ASP A 361 4.89 14.52 -14.80
N GLU A 362 6.10 14.11 -14.37
CA GLU A 362 6.27 13.11 -13.30
C GLU A 362 5.64 13.58 -11.97
N ARG A 363 5.85 14.85 -11.61
CA ARG A 363 5.26 15.45 -10.40
C ARG A 363 3.73 15.53 -10.49
N GLU A 364 3.19 15.92 -11.63
CA GLU A 364 1.74 16.01 -11.85
C GLU A 364 1.09 14.62 -11.79
N PHE A 365 1.67 13.62 -12.47
CA PHE A 365 1.22 12.24 -12.40
C PHE A 365 1.22 11.73 -10.95
N THR A 366 2.34 11.93 -10.24
CA THR A 366 2.51 11.49 -8.85
C THR A 366 1.48 12.14 -7.93
N ARG A 367 1.26 13.46 -8.09
CA ARG A 367 0.26 14.20 -7.33
C ARG A 367 -1.16 13.69 -7.63
N ASN A 368 -1.51 13.49 -8.89
CA ASN A 368 -2.85 13.03 -9.29
C ASN A 368 -3.12 11.60 -8.78
N LEU A 369 -2.14 10.70 -8.89
CA LEU A 369 -2.24 9.36 -8.31
C LEU A 369 -2.45 9.44 -6.80
N ASN A 370 -1.71 10.31 -6.12
CA ASN A 370 -1.84 10.50 -4.68
C ASN A 370 -3.23 10.97 -4.28
N MET A 371 -3.76 12.02 -4.91
CA MET A 371 -5.10 12.54 -4.58
C MET A 371 -6.20 11.48 -4.75
N LYS A 372 -6.06 10.59 -5.75
CA LYS A 372 -6.98 9.48 -5.98
C LYS A 372 -6.89 8.40 -4.90
N LYS A 373 -5.68 8.04 -4.47
CA LYS A 373 -5.49 7.12 -3.33
C LYS A 373 -6.06 7.70 -2.05
N LEU A 374 -5.75 8.97 -1.75
CA LEU A 374 -6.30 9.67 -0.59
C LEU A 374 -7.83 9.75 -0.63
N ASN A 375 -8.43 9.98 -1.79
CA ASN A 375 -9.89 9.92 -1.97
C ASN A 375 -10.44 8.54 -1.59
N ALA A 376 -9.82 7.47 -2.09
CA ALA A 376 -10.29 6.12 -1.86
C ALA A 376 -10.16 5.71 -0.38
N PHE A 377 -9.04 6.05 0.24
CA PHE A 377 -8.76 5.67 1.63
C PHE A 377 -9.55 6.50 2.65
N ALA A 378 -10.07 7.68 2.26
CA ALA A 378 -10.93 8.51 3.11
C ALA A 378 -12.26 7.86 3.47
N VAL A 379 -12.65 6.76 2.82
CA VAL A 379 -13.82 5.94 3.18
C VAL A 379 -13.57 5.06 4.40
N GLY A 380 -12.31 4.68 4.65
CA GLY A 380 -11.91 3.90 5.82
C GLY A 380 -11.55 4.77 7.03
N HIS A 381 -10.85 4.17 7.99
CA HIS A 381 -10.43 4.82 9.24
C HIS A 381 -9.04 5.47 9.20
N GLY A 382 -8.43 5.56 8.02
CA GLY A 382 -7.14 6.22 7.82
C GLY A 382 -6.14 5.34 7.09
N TRP A 383 -4.90 5.81 7.04
CA TRP A 383 -3.84 5.18 6.27
C TRP A 383 -2.46 5.46 6.87
N TYR A 384 -1.50 4.59 6.57
CA TYR A 384 -0.07 4.76 6.86
C TYR A 384 0.74 4.59 5.57
N PHE A 385 1.52 5.62 5.21
CA PHE A 385 2.32 5.60 3.99
C PHE A 385 3.62 4.83 4.22
N TRP A 386 3.91 3.87 3.34
CA TRP A 386 5.17 3.12 3.30
C TRP A 386 6.16 3.78 2.33
N ASN A 387 7.21 4.45 2.80
CA ASN A 387 7.60 4.73 4.18
C ASN A 387 7.95 6.22 4.36
N PHE A 388 8.23 6.65 5.60
CA PHE A 388 8.53 8.06 5.88
C PHE A 388 9.77 8.57 5.14
N LYS A 389 10.81 7.73 5.01
CA LYS A 389 11.99 8.03 4.17
C LYS A 389 12.74 6.80 3.68
N THR A 390 13.54 7.03 2.65
CA THR A 390 14.53 6.11 2.07
C THR A 390 15.88 6.83 1.95
N GLU A 391 16.98 6.08 1.80
CA GLU A 391 18.32 6.67 1.73
C GLU A 391 18.52 7.53 0.47
N PHE A 392 18.02 7.07 -0.68
CA PHE A 392 18.16 7.77 -1.95
C PHE A 392 17.08 7.36 -2.96
N GLY A 393 16.92 8.20 -3.99
CA GLY A 393 16.48 7.80 -5.32
C GLY A 393 15.01 7.42 -5.52
N ASN A 394 14.27 7.07 -4.48
CA ASN A 394 12.95 6.45 -4.61
C ASN A 394 11.85 7.35 -4.06
N SER A 395 11.56 8.46 -4.75
CA SER A 395 10.57 9.43 -4.26
C SER A 395 9.20 8.79 -4.02
N CYS A 396 8.79 7.82 -4.84
CA CYS A 396 7.51 7.13 -4.70
C CYS A 396 7.35 6.30 -3.42
N TRP A 397 8.44 6.05 -2.68
CA TRP A 397 8.50 5.31 -1.41
C TRP A 397 8.98 6.18 -0.24
N ASN A 398 9.15 7.49 -0.46
CA ASN A 398 9.72 8.43 0.50
C ASN A 398 8.74 9.58 0.77
N PHE A 399 7.98 9.47 1.86
CA PHE A 399 6.96 10.46 2.24
C PHE A 399 7.53 11.87 2.35
N LEU A 400 8.63 12.06 3.07
CA LEU A 400 9.21 13.39 3.30
C LEU A 400 9.64 14.04 1.98
N GLU A 401 10.24 13.27 1.06
CA GLU A 401 10.57 13.77 -0.27
C GLU A 401 9.32 14.15 -1.08
N LEU A 402 8.26 13.35 -1.02
CA LEU A 402 6.98 13.63 -1.70
C LEU A 402 6.29 14.88 -1.15
N VAL A 403 6.32 15.09 0.17
CA VAL A 403 5.82 16.31 0.81
C VAL A 403 6.61 17.52 0.30
N ARG A 404 7.95 17.47 0.31
CA ARG A 404 8.81 18.56 -0.20
C ARG A 404 8.56 18.86 -1.68
N LYS A 405 8.25 17.84 -2.48
CA LYS A 405 7.88 17.96 -3.91
C LYS A 405 6.44 18.44 -4.14
N GLY A 406 5.62 18.60 -3.10
CA GLY A 406 4.22 19.01 -3.22
C GLY A 406 3.30 17.93 -3.80
N ALA A 407 3.70 16.65 -3.73
CA ALA A 407 2.85 15.54 -4.14
C ALA A 407 1.73 15.27 -3.13
N PHE A 408 1.94 15.56 -1.85
CA PHE A 408 0.91 15.51 -0.80
C PHE A 408 0.16 16.85 -0.64
N PRO A 409 -1.06 16.82 -0.07
CA PRO A 409 -1.70 18.00 0.50
C PRO A 409 -0.80 18.67 1.54
N LYS A 410 -0.97 19.97 1.77
CA LYS A 410 -0.18 20.73 2.76
C LYS A 410 -0.36 20.22 4.18
N ASN A 411 -1.54 19.68 4.49
CA ASN A 411 -1.82 19.00 5.73
C ASN A 411 -2.47 17.64 5.41
N VAL A 412 -1.79 16.55 5.77
CA VAL A 412 -2.20 15.20 5.38
C VAL A 412 -3.34 14.61 6.24
N SER A 413 -3.66 15.23 7.37
CA SER A 413 -4.77 14.83 8.24
C SER A 413 -5.99 15.77 8.15
N ASN A 414 -5.87 16.90 7.44
CA ASN A 414 -6.96 17.85 7.24
C ASN A 414 -6.88 18.49 5.85
N TYR A 415 -7.54 17.86 4.89
CA TYR A 415 -7.55 18.32 3.50
C TYR A 415 -8.36 19.59 3.32
N ARG A 416 -7.77 20.56 2.63
CA ARG A 416 -8.48 21.79 2.28
C ARG A 416 -9.37 21.55 1.06
N SER A 417 -10.44 22.33 0.94
CA SER A 417 -11.37 22.23 -0.19
C SER A 417 -10.74 22.55 -1.56
N ASP A 418 -9.63 23.28 -1.58
CA ASP A 418 -8.86 23.65 -2.78
C ASP A 418 -7.84 22.58 -3.21
N GLU A 419 -7.64 21.52 -2.42
CA GLU A 419 -6.65 20.47 -2.72
C GLU A 419 -7.23 19.27 -3.50
N GLU A 420 -8.49 19.38 -3.93
CA GLU A 420 -9.20 18.47 -4.85
C GLU A 420 -9.22 16.96 -4.50
N VAL A 421 -8.78 16.56 -3.30
CA VAL A 421 -8.79 15.16 -2.84
C VAL A 421 -10.18 14.54 -3.01
N PHE A 422 -11.23 15.19 -2.51
CA PHE A 422 -12.60 14.65 -2.55
C PHE A 422 -13.21 14.61 -3.97
N SER A 423 -12.67 15.38 -4.91
CA SER A 423 -13.09 15.39 -6.32
C SER A 423 -12.19 14.55 -7.23
N ALA A 424 -11.06 14.04 -6.73
CA ALA A 424 -10.02 13.42 -7.53
C ALA A 424 -10.49 12.21 -8.35
N CYS A 425 -11.49 11.48 -7.87
CA CYS A 425 -12.02 10.27 -8.51
C CYS A 425 -13.31 10.49 -9.33
N LEU A 426 -13.78 11.74 -9.50
CA LEU A 426 -15.08 11.99 -10.15
C LEU A 426 -15.18 11.47 -11.58
N ALA A 427 -14.06 11.44 -12.33
CA ALA A 427 -14.05 10.93 -13.70
C ALA A 427 -14.21 9.40 -13.71
N GLU A 428 -13.48 8.71 -12.82
CA GLU A 428 -13.52 7.26 -12.66
C GLU A 428 -14.89 6.80 -12.15
N ASP A 429 -15.42 7.48 -11.14
CA ASP A 429 -16.72 7.16 -10.53
C ASP A 429 -17.86 7.32 -11.56
N LYS A 430 -17.79 8.33 -12.43
CA LYS A 430 -18.74 8.56 -13.53
C LYS A 430 -18.57 7.62 -14.72
N GLY A 431 -17.51 6.80 -14.75
CA GLY A 431 -17.20 5.97 -15.90
C GLY A 431 -16.84 6.81 -17.14
N ALA A 432 -16.04 7.87 -16.99
CA ALA A 432 -15.68 8.75 -18.12
C ALA A 432 -14.62 8.16 -19.09
N PHE A 433 -14.44 6.84 -19.07
CA PHE A 433 -13.42 6.10 -19.80
C PHE A 433 -14.05 4.96 -20.59
N VAL A 434 -13.33 4.48 -21.60
CA VAL A 434 -13.70 3.28 -22.35
C VAL A 434 -12.71 2.18 -22.00
N CYS A 435 -13.22 1.01 -21.61
CA CYS A 435 -12.38 -0.17 -21.44
C CYS A 435 -12.27 -0.91 -22.77
N ALA A 436 -11.06 -1.05 -23.31
CA ALA A 436 -10.85 -1.62 -24.64
C ALA A 436 -9.72 -2.65 -24.64
N ALA A 437 -9.78 -3.58 -25.60
CA ALA A 437 -8.76 -4.59 -25.80
C ALA A 437 -7.43 -3.94 -26.25
N LYS A 438 -6.32 -4.34 -25.62
CA LYS A 438 -4.97 -3.96 -26.06
C LYS A 438 -4.71 -4.52 -27.46
N ARG A 439 -4.21 -3.67 -28.35
CA ARG A 439 -3.84 -4.10 -29.71
C ARG A 439 -2.51 -4.85 -29.68
N GLY A 440 -2.44 -5.98 -30.39
CA GLY A 440 -1.21 -6.79 -30.51
C GLY A 440 -0.97 -7.79 -29.37
N VAL A 441 -1.94 -8.00 -28.48
CA VAL A 441 -1.90 -9.06 -27.47
C VAL A 441 -2.19 -10.42 -28.11
N HIS A 442 -1.73 -11.52 -27.48
CA HIS A 442 -2.01 -12.86 -27.98
C HIS A 442 -3.51 -13.14 -27.98
N ARG A 443 -3.97 -13.79 -29.06
CA ARG A 443 -5.38 -14.14 -29.24
C ARG A 443 -5.95 -14.97 -28.09
N SER A 444 -5.16 -15.85 -27.49
CA SER A 444 -5.55 -16.66 -26.33
C SER A 444 -5.92 -15.82 -25.12
N ASP A 445 -5.25 -14.67 -24.93
CA ASP A 445 -5.50 -13.80 -23.79
C ASP A 445 -6.79 -13.00 -24.00
N LEU A 446 -7.05 -12.59 -25.26
CA LEU A 446 -8.33 -11.99 -25.65
C LEU A 446 -9.50 -12.96 -25.49
N GLU A 447 -9.34 -14.21 -25.94
CA GLU A 447 -10.36 -15.27 -25.78
C GLU A 447 -10.63 -15.54 -24.29
N SER A 448 -9.59 -15.65 -23.46
CA SER A 448 -9.73 -15.86 -22.01
C SER A 448 -10.42 -14.68 -21.32
N GLY A 449 -10.05 -13.45 -21.69
CA GLY A 449 -10.70 -12.24 -21.17
C GLY A 449 -12.16 -12.16 -21.59
N LEU A 450 -12.47 -12.51 -22.85
CA LEU A 450 -13.84 -12.49 -23.38
C LEU A 450 -14.72 -13.51 -22.67
N ASP A 451 -14.21 -14.72 -22.47
CA ASP A 451 -14.90 -15.78 -21.72
C ASP A 451 -15.18 -15.34 -20.28
N PHE A 452 -14.25 -14.63 -19.63
CA PHE A 452 -14.48 -14.07 -18.30
C PHE A 452 -15.57 -13.00 -18.30
N ALA A 453 -15.52 -12.03 -19.23
CA ALA A 453 -16.49 -10.94 -19.31
C ALA A 453 -17.91 -11.43 -19.64
N CYS A 454 -18.01 -12.48 -20.44
CA CYS A 454 -19.28 -13.06 -20.92
C CYS A 454 -19.79 -14.22 -20.06
N GLY A 455 -18.94 -14.82 -19.23
CA GLY A 455 -19.25 -16.03 -18.45
C GLY A 455 -19.90 -15.75 -17.09
N GLY A 456 -20.15 -14.48 -16.75
CA GLY A 456 -20.82 -14.11 -15.50
C GLY A 456 -22.29 -14.51 -15.47
N ASP A 457 -22.73 -15.11 -14.36
CA ASP A 457 -24.12 -15.55 -14.16
C ASP A 457 -25.07 -14.43 -13.67
N ASP A 458 -24.57 -13.19 -13.53
CA ASP A 458 -25.35 -12.05 -13.02
C ASP A 458 -26.24 -11.38 -14.09
N GLY A 459 -26.07 -11.74 -15.37
CA GLY A 459 -26.83 -11.20 -16.49
C GLY A 459 -26.59 -9.72 -16.79
N LYS A 460 -25.54 -9.11 -16.25
CA LYS A 460 -25.23 -7.69 -16.46
C LYS A 460 -24.56 -7.41 -17.82
N VAL A 461 -23.95 -8.42 -18.44
CA VAL A 461 -23.30 -8.32 -19.74
C VAL A 461 -23.97 -9.28 -20.74
N ASP A 462 -24.61 -8.73 -21.77
CA ASP A 462 -25.29 -9.54 -22.80
C ASP A 462 -24.35 -9.91 -23.96
N CYS A 463 -23.67 -11.04 -23.82
CA CYS A 463 -22.83 -11.60 -24.88
C CYS A 463 -23.59 -12.47 -25.89
N THR A 464 -24.93 -12.48 -25.87
CA THR A 464 -25.71 -13.24 -26.84
C THR A 464 -25.38 -12.79 -28.26
N ASP A 465 -25.13 -13.77 -29.14
CA ASP A 465 -24.81 -13.52 -30.56
C ASP A 465 -23.60 -12.59 -30.78
N ILE A 466 -22.67 -12.48 -29.81
CA ILE A 466 -21.52 -11.57 -29.91
C ILE A 466 -20.65 -11.83 -31.16
N ASP A 467 -20.56 -13.10 -31.57
CA ASP A 467 -19.84 -13.51 -32.78
C ASP A 467 -20.50 -13.04 -34.09
N LYS A 468 -21.81 -12.72 -34.04
CA LYS A 468 -22.57 -12.18 -35.17
C LYS A 468 -22.58 -10.65 -35.17
N ARG A 469 -22.51 -10.02 -33.98
CA ARG A 469 -22.48 -8.56 -33.83
C ARG A 469 -21.14 -7.97 -34.26
N PHE A 470 -20.05 -8.68 -34.01
CA PHE A 470 -18.69 -8.20 -34.23
C PHE A 470 -17.84 -9.22 -34.99
N THR A 471 -17.07 -8.73 -35.96
CA THR A 471 -16.38 -9.60 -36.93
C THR A 471 -15.06 -10.10 -36.35
N THR A 472 -14.32 -9.23 -35.68
CA THR A 472 -13.01 -9.55 -35.11
C THR A 472 -13.12 -9.88 -33.63
N ILE A 473 -12.13 -10.61 -33.10
CA ILE A 473 -12.08 -10.91 -31.66
C ILE A 473 -11.86 -9.63 -30.86
N GLU A 474 -11.09 -8.67 -31.39
CA GLU A 474 -10.82 -7.39 -30.77
C GLU A 474 -12.09 -6.55 -30.62
N GLU A 475 -12.96 -6.51 -31.63
CA GLU A 475 -14.25 -5.80 -31.54
C GLU A 475 -15.19 -6.43 -30.49
N ARG A 476 -15.22 -7.77 -30.42
CA ARG A 476 -15.99 -8.51 -29.40
C ARG A 476 -15.49 -8.15 -28.00
N CYS A 477 -14.17 -8.17 -27.83
CA CYS A 477 -13.52 -7.83 -26.57
C CYS A 477 -13.73 -6.36 -26.19
N ASP A 478 -13.59 -5.41 -27.13
CA ASP A 478 -13.84 -4.00 -26.88
C ASP A 478 -15.25 -3.77 -26.32
N TRP A 479 -16.26 -4.43 -26.89
CA TRP A 479 -17.63 -4.32 -26.39
C TRP A 479 -17.79 -5.00 -25.02
N ALA A 480 -17.41 -6.27 -24.90
CA ALA A 480 -17.64 -7.05 -23.68
C ALA A 480 -16.87 -6.49 -22.48
N PHE A 481 -15.61 -6.08 -22.68
CA PHE A 481 -14.78 -5.50 -21.62
C PHE A 481 -15.35 -4.17 -21.14
N ASN A 482 -15.85 -3.34 -22.06
CA ASN A 482 -16.48 -2.07 -21.72
C ASN A 482 -17.75 -2.27 -20.89
N GLU A 483 -18.67 -3.11 -21.37
CA GLU A 483 -19.92 -3.37 -20.65
C GLU A 483 -19.66 -3.98 -19.27
N TYR A 484 -18.77 -4.97 -19.17
CA TYR A 484 -18.40 -5.57 -17.90
C TYR A 484 -17.79 -4.55 -16.93
N TRP A 485 -16.81 -3.77 -17.39
CA TRP A 485 -16.17 -2.78 -16.53
C TRP A 485 -17.19 -1.75 -16.02
N HIS A 486 -18.07 -1.22 -16.88
CA HIS A 486 -19.11 -0.30 -16.44
C HIS A 486 -20.08 -0.92 -15.43
N ALA A 487 -20.44 -2.19 -15.62
CA ALA A 487 -21.37 -2.91 -14.76
C ALA A 487 -20.80 -3.29 -13.38
N HIS A 488 -19.46 -3.38 -13.26
CA HIS A 488 -18.78 -3.91 -12.08
C HIS A 488 -17.71 -2.98 -11.47
N ARG A 489 -17.44 -1.79 -12.04
CA ARG A 489 -16.42 -0.87 -11.50
C ARG A 489 -16.68 -0.45 -10.04
N GLU A 490 -17.95 -0.37 -9.64
CA GLU A 490 -18.37 -0.05 -8.27
C GLU A 490 -18.26 -1.27 -7.32
N GLU A 491 -17.94 -2.44 -7.86
CA GLU A 491 -17.65 -3.68 -7.13
C GLU A 491 -16.14 -3.98 -7.14
N GLY A 492 -15.31 -3.02 -7.58
CA GLY A 492 -13.85 -3.15 -7.62
C GLY A 492 -13.28 -3.75 -8.91
N ALA A 493 -14.08 -3.99 -9.95
CA ALA A 493 -13.58 -4.55 -11.20
C ALA A 493 -12.67 -3.59 -11.97
N THR A 494 -11.49 -4.05 -12.39
CA THR A 494 -10.52 -3.30 -13.20
C THR A 494 -10.66 -3.62 -14.69
N CYS A 495 -10.16 -2.75 -15.55
CA CYS A 495 -10.08 -2.98 -17.00
C CYS A 495 -8.76 -3.68 -17.39
N ASP A 496 -8.40 -4.76 -16.69
CA ASP A 496 -7.16 -5.49 -16.99
C ASP A 496 -7.42 -6.76 -17.82
N PHE A 497 -8.44 -7.55 -17.45
CA PHE A 497 -8.82 -8.81 -18.12
C PHE A 497 -7.63 -9.74 -18.38
N GLY A 498 -6.79 -9.96 -17.37
CA GLY A 498 -5.59 -10.79 -17.50
C GLY A 498 -4.50 -10.15 -18.37
N GLY A 499 -4.41 -8.83 -18.33
CA GLY A 499 -3.53 -8.02 -19.16
C GLY A 499 -4.03 -7.77 -20.59
N ALA A 500 -5.21 -8.28 -20.99
CA ALA A 500 -5.75 -8.16 -22.34
C ALA A 500 -6.40 -6.80 -22.66
N ALA A 501 -6.73 -6.00 -21.65
CA ALA A 501 -7.44 -4.72 -21.81
C ALA A 501 -6.74 -3.55 -21.12
N HIS A 502 -7.19 -2.33 -21.44
CA HIS A 502 -6.81 -1.10 -20.74
C HIS A 502 -7.87 0.00 -20.92
N LEU A 503 -7.87 0.96 -19.99
CA LEU A 503 -8.70 2.16 -20.06
C LEU A 503 -8.11 3.19 -21.00
N MET A 504 -8.95 3.66 -21.91
CA MET A 504 -8.67 4.80 -22.76
C MET A 504 -9.48 6.01 -22.30
N THR A 505 -8.83 7.17 -22.29
CA THR A 505 -9.54 8.45 -22.15
C THR A 505 -10.38 8.67 -23.39
N ILE A 506 -11.67 8.95 -23.21
CA ILE A 506 -12.50 9.45 -24.30
C ILE A 506 -11.93 10.83 -24.66
N PRO A 507 -11.49 11.09 -25.91
CA PRO A 507 -11.16 12.43 -26.32
C PRO A 507 -12.41 13.28 -26.07
N SER A 508 -12.34 14.22 -25.13
CA SER A 508 -13.29 15.33 -25.15
C SER A 508 -13.21 15.91 -26.56
N PRO A 509 -14.33 16.20 -27.24
CA PRO A 509 -14.28 16.78 -28.58
C PRO A 509 -13.60 18.15 -28.48
N SER A 510 -12.28 18.17 -28.60
CA SER A 510 -11.48 19.35 -28.84
C SER A 510 -11.76 19.74 -30.29
N SER A 511 -12.48 20.83 -30.46
CA SER A 511 -12.46 21.65 -31.68
C SER A 511 -12.69 20.91 -32.99
N VAL A 512 -13.73 20.07 -33.08
CA VAL A 512 -14.40 19.93 -34.37
C VAL A 512 -15.22 21.19 -34.55
N GLU A 513 -14.87 21.97 -35.58
CA GLU A 513 -15.52 23.21 -35.99
C GLU A 513 -17.01 23.19 -35.69
N ARG A 514 -17.43 23.98 -34.70
CA ARG A 514 -18.82 24.34 -34.50
C ARG A 514 -19.16 25.31 -35.64
N GLN A 515 -19.41 24.78 -36.84
CA GLN A 515 -20.15 25.50 -37.87
C GLN A 515 -21.57 25.66 -37.33
N GLU A 516 -21.79 26.79 -36.66
CA GLU A 516 -23.12 27.28 -36.33
C GLU A 516 -23.89 27.49 -37.64
N PHE A 517 -24.77 26.54 -37.96
CA PHE A 517 -25.84 26.79 -38.91
C PHE A 517 -26.92 27.62 -38.21
N LEU A 518 -27.09 28.84 -38.72
CA LEU A 518 -28.11 29.82 -38.36
C LEU A 518 -29.50 29.19 -38.17
N THR A 519 -30.00 29.16 -36.93
CA THR A 519 -31.43 29.31 -36.66
C THR A 519 -31.62 30.39 -35.60
N ALA A 520 -31.81 31.60 -36.11
CA ALA A 520 -32.05 32.79 -35.33
C ALA A 520 -33.46 32.79 -34.71
N SER A 521 -33.53 33.36 -33.49
CA SER A 521 -34.62 34.23 -33.04
C SER A 521 -36.00 33.60 -32.74
N VAL A 522 -36.10 32.72 -31.73
CA VAL A 522 -37.36 32.56 -30.95
C VAL A 522 -37.12 32.29 -29.44
N SER A 523 -35.92 31.88 -29.00
CA SER A 523 -35.73 31.29 -27.66
C SER A 523 -35.39 32.27 -26.52
N LYS A 524 -35.16 33.56 -26.78
CA LYS A 524 -34.72 34.51 -25.73
C LYS A 524 -35.84 35.04 -24.82
N GLU A 525 -37.09 35.08 -25.27
CA GLU A 525 -38.19 35.58 -24.43
C GLU A 525 -38.71 34.53 -23.43
N ILE A 526 -38.59 33.23 -23.76
CA ILE A 526 -39.07 32.13 -22.90
C ILE A 526 -38.13 31.89 -21.70
N LEU A 527 -36.83 32.18 -21.86
CA LEU A 527 -35.82 32.00 -20.81
C LEU A 527 -35.90 33.06 -19.69
N VAL A 528 -36.39 34.26 -20.01
CA VAL A 528 -36.48 35.36 -19.03
C VAL A 528 -37.66 35.13 -18.06
N TRP A 529 -38.76 34.54 -18.52
CA TRP A 529 -39.92 34.26 -17.66
C TRP A 529 -39.73 33.03 -16.73
N THR A 530 -38.87 32.08 -17.11
CA THR A 530 -38.58 30.90 -16.28
C THR A 530 -37.60 31.20 -15.14
N LEU A 531 -36.66 32.14 -15.34
CA LEU A 531 -35.70 32.55 -14.30
C LEU A 531 -36.33 33.39 -13.18
N VAL A 532 -37.38 34.17 -13.47
CA VAL A 532 -38.08 34.97 -12.45
C VAL A 532 -38.94 34.08 -11.52
N CYS A 533 -39.50 32.98 -12.03
CA CYS A 533 -40.28 32.05 -11.21
C CYS A 533 -39.41 31.17 -10.29
N ALA A 534 -38.17 30.84 -10.70
CA ALA A 534 -37.24 30.05 -9.90
C ALA A 534 -36.66 30.83 -8.71
N ALA A 535 -36.48 32.15 -8.85
CA ALA A 535 -35.95 33.01 -7.78
C ALA A 535 -36.90 33.15 -6.58
N VAL A 536 -38.22 33.03 -6.78
CA VAL A 536 -39.23 33.13 -5.71
C VAL A 536 -39.40 31.79 -4.96
N GLY A 537 -39.07 30.65 -5.58
CA GLY A 537 -39.13 29.33 -4.94
C GLY A 537 -37.94 29.02 -4.01
N LEU A 538 -36.76 29.59 -4.29
CA LEU A 538 -35.52 29.30 -3.54
C LEU A 538 -35.43 30.01 -2.18
N SER A 539 -36.24 31.05 -1.94
CA SER A 539 -36.27 31.77 -0.66
C SER A 539 -37.00 30.99 0.45
N GLY A 540 -37.90 30.07 0.09
CA GLY A 540 -38.67 29.25 1.05
C GLY A 540 -37.94 28.01 1.58
N LEU A 541 -37.03 27.43 0.78
CA LEU A 541 -36.31 26.21 1.15
C LEU A 541 -35.16 26.45 2.15
N ALA A 542 -34.54 27.63 2.11
CA ALA A 542 -33.43 28.00 2.98
C ALA A 542 -33.85 28.13 4.47
N VAL A 543 -35.10 28.52 4.73
CA VAL A 543 -35.64 28.66 6.10
C VAL A 543 -35.95 27.29 6.73
N VAL A 544 -36.39 26.31 5.93
CA VAL A 544 -36.72 24.94 6.41
C VAL A 544 -35.46 24.12 6.71
N MET A 545 -34.37 24.32 5.95
CA MET A 545 -33.10 23.62 6.19
C MET A 545 -32.33 24.18 7.41
N ALA A 546 -32.48 25.47 7.75
CA ALA A 546 -31.85 26.05 8.94
C ALA A 546 -32.48 25.54 10.26
N VAL A 547 -33.81 25.33 10.27
CA VAL A 547 -34.54 24.84 11.46
C VAL A 547 -34.30 23.34 11.71
N THR A 548 -34.06 22.55 10.66
CA THR A 548 -33.73 21.12 10.77
C THR A 548 -32.26 20.87 11.14
N ARG A 549 -31.33 21.76 10.77
CA ARG A 549 -29.91 21.68 11.16
C ARG A 549 -29.65 22.07 12.63
N HIS A 550 -30.49 22.92 13.22
CA HIS A 550 -30.38 23.28 14.64
C HIS A 550 -30.87 22.15 15.57
N ARG A 551 -31.77 21.27 15.10
CA ARG A 551 -32.39 20.22 15.91
C ARG A 551 -31.63 18.88 15.93
N ARG A 552 -30.62 18.69 15.08
CA ARG A 552 -29.74 17.49 15.04
C ARG A 552 -28.37 17.67 15.72
N ARG A 553 -28.09 18.82 16.33
CA ARG A 553 -26.81 19.14 17.00
C ARG A 553 -26.84 18.96 18.53
N GLN A 554 -27.83 18.25 19.08
CA GLN A 554 -27.95 17.99 20.53
C GLN A 554 -27.85 16.51 20.94
N GLU A 555 -27.47 15.60 20.04
CA GLU A 555 -27.14 14.23 20.40
C GLU A 555 -25.73 13.92 19.90
N TYR A 556 -24.88 13.40 20.79
CA TYR A 556 -23.42 13.25 20.71
C TYR A 556 -22.59 14.48 21.10
N SER A 557 -22.45 14.66 22.42
CA SER A 557 -21.35 15.38 23.04
C SER A 557 -20.38 14.36 23.66
N PRO A 558 -19.06 14.43 23.39
CA PRO A 558 -18.07 13.61 24.10
C PRO A 558 -17.91 14.13 25.54
N LEU A 559 -17.88 13.19 26.49
CA LEU A 559 -17.76 13.41 27.93
C LEU A 559 -16.40 14.07 28.26
N ILE A 560 -16.45 15.30 28.76
CA ILE A 560 -15.37 15.91 29.55
C ILE A 560 -15.83 15.88 31.01
N GLY A 561 -15.05 15.21 31.85
CA GLY A 561 -15.32 15.07 33.28
C GLY A 561 -15.03 16.35 34.07
N HIS A 562 -15.82 16.55 35.13
CA HIS A 562 -15.45 17.42 36.24
C HIS A 562 -15.68 16.72 37.58
N VAL A 563 -14.56 16.47 38.26
CA VAL A 563 -14.24 16.81 39.66
C VAL A 563 -15.45 17.09 40.57
N VAL A 564 -15.57 16.32 41.65
CA VAL A 564 -16.30 16.72 42.86
C VAL A 564 -15.38 16.53 44.07
N ASN A 565 -15.04 17.66 44.71
CA ASN A 565 -14.65 17.73 46.12
C ASN A 565 -15.91 18.06 46.92
N VAL A 566 -16.29 17.19 47.85
CA VAL A 566 -16.56 17.50 49.28
C VAL A 566 -16.18 16.28 50.08
#